data_AF-A0A527Y9N9-F1
#
_entry.id   AF-A0A527Y9N9-F1
#
_cell.length_a   1.000
_cell.length_b   1.000
_cell.length_c   1.000
_cell.angle_alpha   90.00
_cell.angle_beta   90.00
_cell.angle_gamma   90.00
#
_symmetry.space_group_name_H-M   'P 1'
#
loop_
_entity.id
_entity.type
_entity.pdbx_description
1 polymer ?
#
loop_
_entity_poly.entity_id
_entity_poly.type
_entity_poly.pdbx_seq_one_letter_code
_entity_poly.pdbx_strand_id
1 'polypeptide(L)' 'PPQMVKIGQGENSGRSLTYWNAVSDIQTAGMWHGKAQRYELPMTEIAKKGGCAVLLQSVGKDGIPGPILGAAFIHKPDRL' A
#
# COMPACT_ATOMS: atom_id res chain seq x y z
N PRO A 1 7.46 -8.04 -0.69
CA PRO A 1 8.91 -8.29 -0.46
C PRO A 1 9.73 -7.46 -1.47
N PRO A 2 11.01 -7.21 -1.20
CA PRO A 2 11.87 -6.50 -2.14
C PRO A 2 11.97 -7.27 -3.45
N GLN A 3 11.87 -6.57 -4.58
CA GLN A 3 11.96 -7.19 -5.89
C GLN A 3 13.12 -6.58 -6.68
N MET A 4 14.05 -7.43 -7.10
CA MET A 4 15.13 -7.03 -8.00
C MET A 4 14.62 -7.06 -9.44
N VAL A 5 14.84 -5.97 -10.17
CA VAL A 5 14.42 -5.81 -11.57
C VAL A 5 15.65 -5.48 -12.41
N LYS A 6 15.82 -6.24 -13.51
CA LYS A 6 16.84 -5.96 -14.52
C LYS A 6 16.33 -4.91 -15.50
N ILE A 7 17.09 -3.84 -15.67
CA ILE A 7 16.72 -2.74 -16.57
C ILE A 7 17.19 -3.07 -17.99
N GLY A 8 16.25 -3.14 -18.92
CA GLY A 8 16.51 -3.57 -20.29
C GLY A 8 17.01 -2.48 -21.24
N GLN A 9 16.64 -1.21 -21.02
CA GLN A 9 16.92 -0.10 -21.95
C GLN A 9 17.06 1.25 -21.23
N GLY A 10 17.59 2.25 -21.95
CA GLY A 10 17.78 3.63 -21.47
C GLY A 10 19.09 3.84 -20.71
N GLU A 11 19.22 5.00 -20.07
CA GLU A 11 20.44 5.40 -19.34
C GLU A 11 20.85 4.41 -18.24
N ASN A 12 19.88 3.72 -17.66
CA ASN A 12 20.10 2.72 -16.61
C ASN A 12 20.22 1.28 -17.12
N SER A 13 20.31 1.06 -18.44
CA SER A 13 20.39 -0.27 -19.05
C SER A 13 21.55 -1.10 -18.50
N GLY A 14 21.32 -2.41 -18.33
CA GLY A 14 22.30 -3.36 -17.79
C GLY A 14 22.41 -3.36 -16.27
N ARG A 15 21.80 -2.39 -15.58
CA ARG A 15 21.75 -2.35 -14.11
C ARG A 15 20.62 -3.23 -13.58
N SER A 16 20.77 -3.65 -12.32
CA SER A 16 19.70 -4.25 -11.53
C SER A 16 19.35 -3.34 -10.35
N LEU A 17 18.08 -3.05 -10.16
CA LEU A 17 17.58 -2.20 -9.07
C LEU A 17 16.66 -3.00 -8.16
N THR A 18 16.75 -2.76 -6.86
CA THR A 18 15.88 -3.38 -5.86
C THR A 18 14.78 -2.42 -5.46
N TYR A 19 13.53 -2.76 -5.78
CA TYR A 19 12.35 -2.00 -5.38
C TYR A 19 11.86 -2.48 -4.02
N TRP A 20 11.64 -1.53 -3.11
CA TRP A 20 11.04 -1.76 -1.79
C TRP A 20 9.64 -1.16 -1.75
N ASN A 21 8.70 -1.89 -1.13
CA ASN A 21 7.33 -1.43 -0.90
C ASN A 21 6.60 -0.92 -2.15
N ALA A 22 6.86 -1.53 -3.31
CA ALA A 22 6.14 -1.22 -4.54
C ALA A 22 4.65 -1.50 -4.36
N VAL A 23 3.83 -0.44 -4.45
CA VAL A 23 2.37 -0.53 -4.33
C VAL A 23 1.82 -1.08 -5.65
N SER A 24 1.10 -2.19 -5.56
CA SER A 24 0.51 -2.86 -6.73
C SER A 24 -0.99 -2.60 -6.88
N ASP A 25 -1.66 -2.11 -5.84
CA ASP A 25 -3.10 -1.85 -5.85
C ASP A 25 -3.51 -0.92 -4.69
N ILE A 26 -4.65 -0.25 -4.84
CA ILE A 26 -5.25 0.65 -3.84
C ILE A 26 -6.73 0.32 -3.68
N GLN A 27 -7.17 0.12 -2.44
CA GLN A 27 -8.58 -0.16 -2.12
C GLN A 27 -9.07 0.73 -0.98
N THR A 28 -10.29 1.25 -1.13
CA THR A 28 -10.98 1.97 -0.06
C THR A 28 -11.62 1.00 0.93
N ALA A 29 -11.18 1.02 2.19
CA ALA A 29 -11.73 0.18 3.26
C ALA A 29 -13.08 0.71 3.80
N GLY A 30 -13.32 2.01 3.70
CA GLY A 30 -14.56 2.67 4.13
C GLY A 30 -14.36 4.15 4.48
N MET A 31 -15.44 4.82 4.86
CA MET A 31 -15.42 6.21 5.32
C MET A 31 -15.31 6.28 6.84
N TRP A 32 -14.56 7.27 7.34
CA TRP A 32 -14.36 7.54 8.76
C TRP A 32 -14.89 8.91 9.15
N HIS A 33 -15.56 9.01 10.29
CA HIS A 33 -16.27 10.23 10.72
C HIS A 33 -15.84 10.74 12.11
N GLY A 34 -14.57 10.54 12.48
CA GLY A 34 -14.03 11.14 13.71
C GLY A 34 -14.12 10.29 14.98
N LYS A 35 -14.78 9.12 14.94
CA LYS A 35 -14.97 8.24 16.10
C LYS A 35 -14.22 6.92 15.93
N ALA A 36 -13.94 6.23 17.03
CA ALA A 36 -13.34 4.89 16.97
C ALA A 36 -14.21 3.97 16.10
N GLN A 37 -13.59 3.28 15.14
CA GLN A 37 -14.27 2.41 14.18
C GLN A 37 -13.37 1.23 13.81
N ARG A 38 -13.99 0.08 13.53
CA ARG A 38 -13.34 -1.14 13.09
C ARG A 38 -13.73 -1.45 11.65
N TYR A 39 -12.73 -1.73 10.82
CA TYR A 39 -12.92 -2.16 9.43
C TYR A 39 -12.35 -3.57 9.29
N GLU A 40 -13.09 -4.45 8.63
CA GLU A 40 -12.68 -5.83 8.38
C GLU A 40 -12.38 -5.99 6.90
N LEU A 41 -11.17 -6.47 6.58
CA LEU A 41 -10.68 -6.61 5.22
C LEU A 41 -10.35 -8.08 4.94
N PRO A 42 -10.65 -8.61 3.73
CA PRO A 42 -10.30 -9.97 3.38
C PRO A 42 -8.78 -10.19 3.40
N MET A 43 -8.30 -11.15 4.18
CA MET A 43 -6.88 -11.51 4.24
C MET A 43 -6.31 -11.92 2.88
N THR A 44 -7.15 -12.41 1.97
CA THR A 44 -6.76 -12.76 0.60
C THR A 44 -6.22 -11.57 -0.20
N GLU A 45 -6.72 -10.36 0.06
CA GLU A 45 -6.24 -9.14 -0.60
C GLU A 45 -4.88 -8.69 -0.07
N ILE A 46 -4.65 -8.86 1.24
CA ILE A 46 -3.41 -8.45 1.92
C ILE A 46 -2.29 -9.47 1.67
N ALA A 47 -2.59 -10.77 1.78
CA ALA A 47 -1.58 -11.82 1.81
C ALA A 47 -0.93 -12.07 0.43
N LYS A 48 -1.66 -11.84 -0.67
CA LYS A 48 -1.15 -11.98 -2.04
C LYS A 48 -0.11 -10.92 -2.39
N LYS A 49 -0.21 -9.71 -1.80
CA LYS A 49 0.59 -8.54 -2.17
C LYS A 49 1.81 -8.33 -1.25
N GLY A 50 2.03 -9.22 -0.28
CA GLY A 50 3.22 -9.21 0.59
C GLY A 50 3.15 -8.22 1.76
N GLY A 51 1.99 -7.63 2.02
CA GLY A 51 1.74 -6.63 3.06
C GLY A 51 0.76 -5.55 2.57
N CYS A 52 0.39 -4.63 3.45
CA CYS A 52 -0.46 -3.48 3.12
C CYS A 52 -0.13 -2.29 4.03
N ALA A 53 -0.26 -1.08 3.49
CA ALA A 53 -0.29 0.15 4.28
C ALA A 53 -1.74 0.62 4.40
N VAL A 54 -2.18 0.95 5.61
CA VAL A 54 -3.49 1.53 5.89
C VAL A 54 -3.31 3.02 6.09
N LEU A 55 -4.04 3.83 5.33
CA LEU A 55 -4.00 5.28 5.38
C LEU A 55 -5.38 5.83 5.75
N LEU A 56 -5.46 6.56 6.85
CA LEU A 56 -6.60 7.42 7.12
C LEU A 56 -6.33 8.76 6.42
N GLN A 57 -6.93 8.93 5.24
CA GLN A 57 -6.67 10.07 4.39
C GLN A 57 -7.93 10.90 4.21
N SER A 58 -7.79 12.21 4.39
CA SER A 58 -8.87 13.14 4.07
C SER A 58 -9.12 13.18 2.56
N VAL A 59 -10.34 13.53 2.18
CA VAL A 59 -10.70 13.76 0.78
C VAL A 59 -10.76 15.27 0.57
N GLY A 60 -9.93 15.77 -0.35
CA GLY A 60 -9.90 17.17 -0.74
C GLY A 60 -11.08 17.54 -1.63
N LYS A 61 -11.07 18.79 -2.11
CA LYS A 61 -12.05 19.25 -3.11
C LYS A 61 -11.98 18.36 -4.35
N ASP A 62 -13.13 18.04 -4.93
CA ASP A 62 -13.25 17.23 -6.15
C ASP A 62 -12.79 15.76 -6.02
N GLY A 63 -12.74 15.22 -4.80
CA GLY A 63 -12.45 13.79 -4.59
C GLY A 63 -10.96 13.44 -4.62
N ILE A 64 -10.08 14.44 -4.70
CA ILE A 64 -8.62 14.22 -4.70
C ILE A 64 -8.12 13.81 -3.32
N PRO A 65 -7.08 12.97 -3.21
CA PRO A 65 -6.49 12.63 -1.93
C PRO A 65 -5.93 13.88 -1.22
N GLY A 66 -6.41 14.14 0.00
CA GLY A 66 -5.92 15.21 0.88
C GLY A 66 -4.82 14.73 1.83
N PRO A 67 -4.51 15.45 2.92
CA PRO A 67 -3.56 15.01 3.92
C PRO A 67 -3.90 13.65 4.55
N ILE A 68 -2.84 12.88 4.84
CA ILE A 68 -2.90 11.64 5.63
C ILE A 68 -2.92 12.03 7.11
N LEU A 69 -3.99 11.64 7.80
CA LEU A 69 -4.24 11.94 9.22
C LEU A 69 -3.73 10.82 10.15
N GLY A 70 -3.51 9.63 9.59
CA GLY A 70 -2.97 8.49 10.31
C GLY A 70 -2.53 7.39 9.35
N ALA A 71 -1.57 6.58 9.77
CA ALA A 71 -1.05 5.48 8.96
C ALA A 71 -0.68 4.29 9.84
N ALA A 72 -0.80 3.09 9.27
CA ALA A 72 -0.34 1.85 9.88
C ALA A 72 0.16 0.89 8.80
N PHE A 73 1.00 -0.07 9.18
CA PHE A 73 1.43 -1.15 8.30
C PHE A 73 0.89 -2.49 8.81
N ILE A 74 0.32 -3.26 7.89
CA ILE A 74 0.01 -4.67 8.09
C ILE A 74 1.06 -5.46 7.34
N HIS A 75 1.99 -6.03 8.08
CA HIS A 75 2.94 -6.99 7.53
C HIS A 75 2.17 -8.26 7.17
N LYS A 76 2.65 -8.99 6.15
CA LYS A 76 2.18 -10.35 5.92
C LYS A 76 2.37 -11.11 7.24
N PRO A 77 1.32 -11.72 7.82
CA PRO A 77 1.49 -12.47 9.06
C PRO A 77 2.52 -13.57 8.80
N ASP A 78 3.47 -13.72 9.73
CA ASP A 78 4.36 -14.87 9.72
C ASP A 78 3.50 -16.12 9.76
N ARG A 79 3.84 -17.08 8.91
CA ARG A 79 3.11 -18.33 8.77
C ARG A 79 3.02 -18.98 10.16
N LEU A 80 1.80 -19.27 10.64
CA LEU A 80 1.59 -20.26 11.70
C LEU A 80 2.11 -21.63 11.22
#